data_AF-A0A973MU20-F1
#
_entry.id   AF-A0A973MU20-F1
#
_cell.length_a   1.000
_cell.length_b   1.000
_cell.length_c   1.000
_cell.angle_alpha   90.00
_cell.angle_beta   90.00
_cell.angle_gamma   90.00
#
_symmetry.space_group_name_H-M   'P 1'
#
loop_
_entity.id
_entity.type
_entity.pdbx_description
1 polymer ?
#
loop_
_entity_poly.entity_id
_entity_poly.type
_entity_poly.pdbx_seq_one_letter_code
_entity_poly.pdbx_strand_id
1 'polypeptide(L)'
;MTSVSLEAARELLAEFPVVDGHNDLPWALRKQVRYDLDARDIAVHQNAHLHTDIPRLREGGVGAQYWSVYVRSDLPDAVPATLEQIDCVRQLLARHPADLAPALTAADMESARRDGRIASLMGAEGGHSIACSLGTLRSLYGLGVR
;
A
#
# COMPACT_ATOMS: atom_id res chain seq x y z
N MET A 1 26.44 12.37 -20.56
CA MET A 1 25.34 12.27 -19.58
C MET A 1 25.94 12.60 -18.23
N THR A 2 25.52 13.70 -17.60
CA THR A 2 25.90 14.00 -16.22
C THR A 2 25.21 12.98 -15.32
N SER A 3 25.99 12.15 -14.63
CA SER A 3 25.46 11.23 -13.64
C SER A 3 24.93 12.04 -12.46
N VAL A 4 23.63 11.94 -12.17
CA VAL A 4 23.07 12.46 -10.91
C VAL A 4 23.71 11.67 -9.76
N SER A 5 24.26 12.37 -8.77
CA SER A 5 24.78 11.71 -7.57
C SER A 5 23.62 11.17 -6.72
N LEU A 6 23.89 10.12 -5.93
CA LEU A 6 22.89 9.58 -4.99
C LEU A 6 22.41 10.64 -3.99
N GLU A 7 23.29 11.58 -3.62
CA GLU A 7 22.98 12.70 -2.75
C GLU A 7 21.95 13.65 -3.40
N ALA A 8 22.18 14.06 -4.65
CA ALA A 8 21.23 14.90 -5.39
C ALA A 8 19.87 14.21 -5.57
N ALA A 9 19.85 12.88 -5.77
CA ALA A 9 18.60 12.13 -5.83
C ALA A 9 17.85 12.15 -4.49
N ARG A 10 18.55 12.02 -3.36
CA ARG A 10 17.96 12.06 -2.02
C ARG A 10 17.41 13.45 -1.67
N GLU A 11 18.14 14.51 -2.02
CA GLU A 11 17.66 15.88 -1.85
C GLU A 11 16.37 16.11 -2.63
N LEU A 12 16.33 15.68 -3.90
CA LEU A 12 15.13 15.79 -4.72
C LEU A 12 13.95 15.00 -4.13
N LEU A 13 14.19 13.78 -3.64
CA LEU A 13 13.13 12.95 -3.06
C LEU A 13 12.66 13.44 -1.68
N ALA A 14 13.50 14.18 -0.94
CA ALA A 14 13.06 14.85 0.28
C ALA A 14 12.05 15.97 -0.01
N GLU A 15 12.22 16.69 -1.14
CA GLU A 15 11.28 17.73 -1.58
C GLU A 15 10.07 17.16 -2.34
N PHE A 16 10.31 16.16 -3.18
CA PHE A 16 9.32 15.51 -4.06
C PHE A 16 9.34 13.98 -3.87
N PRO A 17 8.72 13.48 -2.81
CA PRO A 17 8.67 12.04 -2.56
C PRO A 17 7.98 11.27 -3.69
N VAL A 18 8.36 10.00 -3.84
CA VAL A 18 7.73 9.08 -4.79
C VAL A 18 6.28 8.83 -4.40
N VAL A 19 5.40 8.87 -5.40
CA VAL A 19 4.06 8.29 -5.35
C VAL A 19 4.10 7.00 -6.14
N ASP A 20 4.17 5.87 -5.45
CA ASP A 20 4.18 4.56 -6.09
C ASP A 20 2.75 4.09 -6.34
N GLY A 21 2.49 3.69 -7.59
CA GLY A 21 1.15 3.34 -8.07
C GLY A 21 0.72 1.91 -7.82
N HIS A 22 1.62 1.01 -7.38
CA HIS A 22 1.29 -0.41 -7.24
C HIS A 22 2.31 -1.19 -6.38
N ASN A 23 1.88 -1.67 -5.21
CA ASN A 23 2.69 -2.55 -4.36
C ASN A 23 1.88 -3.72 -3.80
N ASP A 24 2.33 -4.94 -4.09
CA ASP A 24 1.66 -6.21 -3.74
C ASP A 24 1.99 -6.73 -2.32
N LEU A 25 2.44 -5.86 -1.41
CA LEU A 25 2.67 -6.24 -0.01
C LEU A 25 1.50 -7.02 0.62
N PRO A 26 0.21 -6.63 0.46
CA PRO A 26 -0.92 -7.39 0.99
C PRO A 26 -0.97 -8.83 0.45
N TRP A 27 -0.72 -9.02 -0.85
CA TRP A 27 -0.64 -10.35 -1.45
C TRP A 27 0.54 -11.19 -0.91
N ALA A 28 1.70 -10.57 -0.72
CA ALA A 28 2.84 -11.23 -0.12
C ALA A 28 2.53 -11.70 1.31
N LEU A 29 1.90 -10.86 2.13
CA LEU A 29 1.47 -11.20 3.50
C LEU A 29 0.44 -12.34 3.51
N ARG A 30 -0.53 -12.33 2.60
CA ARG A 30 -1.47 -13.45 2.41
C ARG A 30 -0.72 -14.75 2.15
N LYS A 31 0.22 -14.73 1.20
CA LYS A 31 0.91 -15.92 0.70
C LYS A 31 1.92 -16.48 1.68
N GLN A 32 2.66 -15.62 2.37
CA GLN A 32 3.76 -16.04 3.23
C GLN A 32 3.29 -16.41 4.63
N VAL A 33 2.36 -15.63 5.19
CA VAL A 33 2.00 -15.72 6.61
C VAL A 33 0.50 -15.68 6.87
N ARG A 34 -0.34 -15.78 5.84
CA ARG A 34 -1.82 -15.76 5.98
C ARG A 34 -2.31 -14.57 6.81
N TYR A 35 -1.71 -13.40 6.56
CA TYR A 35 -1.99 -12.16 7.29
C TYR A 35 -1.63 -12.16 8.78
N ASP A 36 -0.81 -13.10 9.26
CA ASP A 36 -0.14 -12.96 10.55
C ASP A 36 0.90 -11.83 10.46
N LEU A 37 0.47 -10.62 10.81
CA LEU A 37 1.28 -9.40 10.72
C LEU A 37 2.42 -9.39 11.75
N ASP A 38 2.35 -10.19 12.81
CA ASP A 38 3.44 -10.33 13.78
C ASP A 38 4.56 -11.21 13.21
N ALA A 39 4.21 -12.22 12.41
CA ALA A 39 5.19 -13.04 11.69
C ALA A 39 5.94 -12.29 10.56
N ARG A 40 5.36 -11.18 10.07
CA ARG A 40 5.97 -10.29 9.05
C ARG A 40 5.75 -8.83 9.41
N ASP A 41 6.32 -8.41 10.54
CA ASP A 41 6.27 -7.02 10.98
C ASP A 41 7.05 -6.11 10.02
N ILE A 42 6.34 -5.20 9.36
CA ILE A 42 6.94 -4.25 8.40
C ILE A 42 7.57 -3.04 9.10
N ALA A 43 7.47 -2.91 10.42
CA ALA A 43 8.20 -1.87 11.17
C ALA A 43 9.72 -2.10 11.17
N VAL A 44 10.17 -3.32 10.85
CA VAL A 44 11.58 -3.69 10.77
C VAL A 44 11.96 -4.16 9.36
N HIS A 45 13.27 -4.23 9.08
CA HIS A 45 13.75 -4.70 7.78
C HIS A 45 13.34 -6.16 7.49
N GLN A 46 12.72 -6.37 6.34
CA GLN A 46 12.20 -7.65 5.85
C GLN A 46 12.98 -8.16 4.63
N ASN A 47 14.27 -7.83 4.50
CA ASN A 47 15.08 -8.05 3.29
C ASN A 47 15.09 -9.50 2.78
N ALA A 48 14.93 -10.47 3.68
CA ALA A 48 14.92 -11.90 3.33
C ALA A 48 13.57 -12.39 2.77
N HIS A 49 12.51 -11.58 2.89
CA HIS A 49 11.13 -12.06 2.71
C HIS A 49 10.27 -11.14 1.85
N LEU A 50 10.44 -9.84 1.97
CA LEU A 50 9.62 -8.82 1.32
C LEU A 50 10.52 -7.82 0.60
N HIS A 51 9.97 -7.18 -0.44
CA HIS A 51 10.57 -5.99 -1.03
C HIS A 51 10.23 -4.71 -0.26
N THR A 52 9.16 -4.76 0.54
CA THR A 52 8.57 -3.61 1.20
C THR A 52 8.62 -3.78 2.72
N ASP A 53 9.16 -2.79 3.40
CA ASP A 53 9.03 -2.52 4.83
C ASP A 53 9.13 -1.01 5.06
N ILE A 54 8.72 -0.53 6.23
CA ILE A 54 8.71 0.90 6.56
C ILE A 54 10.11 1.51 6.43
N PRO A 55 11.19 0.93 7.00
CA PRO A 55 12.54 1.46 6.81
C PRO A 55 12.92 1.67 5.34
N ARG A 56 12.66 0.70 4.46
CA ARG A 56 12.96 0.83 3.01
C ARG A 56 12.08 1.85 2.31
N LEU A 57 10.80 1.98 2.68
CA LEU A 57 9.94 3.04 2.14
C LEU A 57 10.49 4.43 2.49
N ARG A 58 11.01 4.61 3.71
CA ARG A 58 11.66 5.86 4.15
C ARG A 58 12.96 6.10 3.40
N GLU A 59 13.84 5.11 3.34
CA GLU A 59 15.13 5.19 2.63
C GLU A 59 14.95 5.47 1.14
N GLY A 60 13.90 4.91 0.53
CA GLY A 60 13.53 5.11 -0.87
C GLY A 60 12.79 6.41 -1.16
N GLY A 61 12.49 7.23 -0.14
CA GLY A 61 11.79 8.50 -0.32
C GLY A 61 10.35 8.33 -0.81
N VAL A 62 9.65 7.26 -0.40
CA VAL A 62 8.25 7.03 -0.76
C VAL A 62 7.36 7.88 0.15
N GLY A 63 6.61 8.81 -0.45
CA GLY A 63 5.64 9.65 0.27
C GLY A 63 4.20 9.16 0.13
N ALA A 64 3.90 8.37 -0.90
CA ALA A 64 2.61 7.73 -1.06
C ALA A 64 2.73 6.36 -1.73
N GLN A 65 1.86 5.45 -1.32
CA GLN A 65 1.80 4.08 -1.80
C GLN A 65 0.36 3.66 -2.07
N TYR A 66 0.10 3.20 -3.29
CA TYR A 66 -1.07 2.40 -3.61
C TYR A 66 -0.79 0.94 -3.26
N TRP A 67 -1.45 0.46 -2.21
CA TRP A 67 -1.46 -0.94 -1.83
C TRP A 67 -2.41 -1.70 -2.73
N SER A 68 -1.89 -2.66 -3.49
CA SER A 68 -2.71 -3.48 -4.36
C SER A 68 -3.57 -4.42 -3.50
N VAL A 69 -4.89 -4.32 -3.62
CA VAL A 69 -5.83 -5.29 -3.03
C VAL A 69 -6.13 -6.41 -4.03
N TYR A 70 -5.04 -6.99 -4.54
CA TYR A 70 -5.03 -8.04 -5.56
C TYR A 70 -5.59 -9.38 -5.08
N VAL A 71 -6.33 -10.02 -5.98
CA VAL A 71 -6.73 -11.42 -5.88
C VAL A 71 -6.60 -12.09 -7.24
N ARG A 72 -6.22 -13.37 -7.26
CA ARG A 72 -6.15 -14.13 -8.51
C ARG A 72 -7.52 -14.20 -9.19
N SER A 73 -7.52 -14.16 -10.52
CA SER A 73 -8.74 -14.21 -11.34
C SER A 73 -9.43 -15.58 -11.36
N ASP A 74 -8.74 -16.64 -10.95
CA ASP A 74 -9.27 -18.01 -10.89
C ASP A 74 -9.83 -18.39 -9.52
N LEU A 75 -9.89 -17.45 -8.56
CA LEU A 75 -10.56 -17.69 -7.30
C LEU A 75 -12.08 -17.71 -7.49
N PRO A 76 -12.78 -18.73 -6.95
CA PRO A 76 -14.24 -18.80 -7.05
C PRO A 76 -14.92 -17.63 -6.32
N ASP A 77 -14.34 -17.19 -5.21
CA ASP A 77 -14.87 -16.14 -4.34
C ASP A 77 -13.98 -14.90 -4.34
N ALA A 78 -13.96 -14.19 -5.47
CA ALA A 78 -13.13 -12.98 -5.63
C ALA A 78 -13.50 -11.86 -4.65
N VAL A 79 -14.81 -11.62 -4.41
CA VAL A 79 -15.26 -10.51 -3.55
C VAL A 79 -14.80 -10.70 -2.09
N PRO A 80 -15.05 -11.83 -1.41
CA PRO A 80 -14.51 -12.05 -0.07
C PRO A 80 -12.98 -11.94 -0.01
N ALA A 81 -12.28 -12.50 -0.99
CA ALA A 81 -10.82 -12.42 -1.05
C ALA A 81 -10.31 -10.96 -1.16
N THR A 82 -10.99 -10.11 -1.94
CA THR A 82 -10.66 -8.69 -2.04
C THR A 82 -10.92 -7.96 -0.73
N LEU A 83 -12.02 -8.29 -0.04
CA LEU A 83 -12.34 -7.72 1.28
C LEU A 83 -11.26 -8.07 2.32
N GLU A 84 -10.72 -9.28 2.30
CA GLU A 84 -9.59 -9.68 3.17
C GLU A 84 -8.33 -8.85 2.90
N GLN A 85 -8.05 -8.53 1.62
CA GLN A 85 -6.89 -7.69 1.27
C GLN A 85 -7.08 -6.25 1.75
N ILE A 86 -8.28 -5.70 1.57
CA ILE A 86 -8.65 -4.39 2.11
C ILE A 86 -8.48 -4.37 3.63
N ASP A 87 -8.96 -5.41 4.30
CA ASP A 87 -8.84 -5.55 5.75
C ASP A 87 -7.36 -5.61 6.18
N CYS A 88 -6.51 -6.37 5.48
CA CYS A 88 -5.08 -6.40 5.72
C CYS A 88 -4.44 -5.00 5.66
N VAL A 89 -4.73 -4.21 4.63
CA VAL A 89 -4.22 -2.83 4.52
C VAL A 89 -4.71 -1.96 5.67
N ARG A 90 -5.99 -2.07 6.05
CA ARG A 90 -6.55 -1.32 7.19
C ARG A 90 -5.90 -1.71 8.51
N GLN A 91 -5.58 -2.99 8.71
CA GLN A 91 -4.85 -3.46 9.88
C GLN A 91 -3.41 -2.93 9.91
N LEU A 92 -2.70 -2.88 8.77
CA LEU A 92 -1.38 -2.26 8.68
C LEU A 92 -1.42 -0.78 9.07
N LEU A 93 -2.40 -0.04 8.57
CA LEU A 93 -2.61 1.37 8.93
C LEU A 93 -2.87 1.56 10.43
N ALA A 94 -3.66 0.68 11.03
CA ALA A 94 -3.96 0.72 12.46
C ALA A 94 -2.76 0.33 13.34
N ARG A 95 -1.91 -0.60 12.87
CA ARG A 95 -0.68 -1.02 13.57
C ARG A 95 0.43 0.03 13.51
N HIS A 96 0.52 0.78 12.40
CA HIS A 96 1.62 1.73 12.17
C HIS A 96 1.13 3.17 11.93
N PRO A 97 0.30 3.76 12.83
CA PRO A 97 -0.32 5.07 12.59
C PRO A 97 0.68 6.24 12.62
N ALA A 98 1.86 6.03 13.24
CA ALA A 98 2.96 6.98 13.25
C ALA A 98 3.68 7.06 11.89
N ASP A 99 3.57 6.02 11.06
CA ASP A 99 4.30 5.91 9.80
C ASP A 99 3.38 5.98 8.58
N LEU A 100 2.22 5.35 8.67
CA LEU A 100 1.26 5.23 7.60
C LEU A 100 0.02 6.08 7.89
N ALA A 101 -0.50 6.75 6.87
CA ALA A 101 -1.72 7.55 6.97
C ALA A 101 -2.72 7.13 5.89
N PRO A 102 -3.99 6.86 6.21
CA PRO A 102 -5.00 6.59 5.19
C PRO A 102 -5.17 7.82 4.30
N ALA A 103 -5.22 7.62 2.98
CA ALA A 103 -5.50 8.68 2.03
C ALA A 103 -6.60 8.27 1.05
N LEU A 104 -7.59 9.14 0.89
CA LEU A 104 -8.75 8.94 0.02
C LEU A 104 -8.81 10.00 -1.09
N THR A 105 -8.00 11.05 -0.98
CA THR A 105 -7.92 12.19 -1.88
C THR A 105 -6.47 12.66 -2.01
N ALA A 106 -6.19 13.46 -3.04
CA ALA A 106 -4.89 14.12 -3.16
C ALA A 106 -4.58 15.05 -1.97
N ALA A 107 -5.60 15.68 -1.38
CA ALA A 107 -5.43 16.52 -0.19
C ALA A 107 -4.97 15.70 1.04
N ASP A 108 -5.44 14.47 1.17
CA ASP A 108 -4.98 13.55 2.23
C ASP A 108 -3.52 13.16 2.02
N MET A 109 -3.08 12.95 0.77
CA MET A 109 -1.69 12.67 0.45
C MET A 109 -0.78 13.84 0.86
N GLU A 110 -1.18 15.08 0.55
CA GLU A 110 -0.45 16.27 0.99
C GLU A 110 -0.45 16.42 2.52
N SER A 111 -1.54 16.02 3.20
CA SER A 111 -1.59 16.05 4.66
C SER A 111 -0.66 15.02 5.29
N ALA A 112 -0.66 13.78 4.79
CA ALA A 112 0.25 12.75 5.23
C ALA A 112 1.71 13.19 5.07
N ARG A 113 2.04 13.81 3.92
CA ARG A 113 3.37 14.37 3.68
C ARG A 113 3.77 15.43 4.70
N ARG A 114 2.88 16.37 5.02
CA ARG A 114 3.12 17.38 6.08
C ARG A 114 3.36 16.75 7.45
N ASP A 115 2.66 15.66 7.74
CA ASP A 115 2.80 14.92 9.00
C ASP A 115 4.04 13.99 9.01
N GLY A 116 4.83 13.95 7.93
CA GLY A 116 5.96 13.04 7.79
C GLY A 116 5.54 11.57 7.69
N ARG A 117 4.31 11.28 7.24
CA ARG A 117 3.75 9.93 7.07
C ARG A 117 3.63 9.56 5.60
N ILE A 118 3.63 8.26 5.34
CA ILE A 118 3.43 7.69 4.02
C ILE A 118 1.92 7.59 3.76
N ALA A 119 1.44 8.36 2.79
CA ALA A 119 0.05 8.28 2.37
C ALA A 119 -0.25 6.88 1.81
N SER A 120 -1.29 6.25 2.29
CA SER A 120 -1.63 4.87 1.97
C SER A 120 -3.01 4.80 1.35
N LEU A 121 -3.04 4.37 0.10
CA LEU A 121 -4.25 4.22 -0.72
C LEU A 121 -4.43 2.75 -1.06
N MET A 122 -5.62 2.36 -1.49
CA MET A 122 -5.92 1.00 -1.94
C MET A 122 -6.35 1.03 -3.40
N GLY A 123 -5.69 0.23 -4.24
CA GLY A 123 -6.07 0.02 -5.64
C GLY A 123 -6.58 -1.41 -5.85
N ALA A 124 -7.80 -1.57 -6.35
CA ALA A 124 -8.34 -2.89 -6.64
C ALA A 124 -7.80 -3.41 -7.98
N GLU A 125 -6.94 -4.42 -7.93
CA GLU A 125 -6.35 -5.04 -9.11
C GLU A 125 -7.25 -6.17 -9.64
N GLY A 126 -7.97 -5.88 -10.74
CA GLY A 126 -8.77 -6.84 -11.49
C GLY A 126 -10.27 -6.68 -11.30
N GLY A 127 -11.00 -6.57 -12.42
CA GLY A 127 -12.44 -6.30 -12.45
C GLY A 127 -13.31 -7.45 -11.91
N HIS A 128 -12.78 -8.68 -11.81
CA HIS A 128 -13.47 -9.80 -11.17
C HIS A 128 -13.73 -9.55 -9.68
N SER A 129 -12.98 -8.66 -9.03
CA SER A 129 -13.17 -8.23 -7.63
C SER A 129 -14.54 -7.62 -7.34
N ILE A 130 -15.28 -7.16 -8.36
CA ILE A 130 -16.65 -6.66 -8.18
C ILE A 130 -17.74 -7.68 -8.52
N ALA A 131 -17.38 -8.87 -9.03
CA ALA A 131 -18.33 -9.89 -9.49
C ALA A 131 -19.46 -9.32 -10.37
N CYS A 132 -19.10 -8.44 -11.31
CA CYS A 132 -20.04 -7.74 -12.20
C CYS A 132 -21.16 -6.96 -11.46
N SER A 133 -20.95 -6.56 -10.21
CA SER A 133 -21.92 -5.84 -9.38
C SER A 133 -21.48 -4.40 -9.11
N LEU A 134 -22.30 -3.45 -9.56
CA LEU A 134 -22.12 -2.03 -9.22
C LEU A 134 -22.34 -1.74 -7.74
N GLY A 135 -23.12 -2.59 -7.05
CA GLY A 135 -23.25 -2.53 -5.60
C GLY A 135 -21.91 -2.81 -4.93
N THR A 136 -21.24 -3.89 -5.35
CA THR A 136 -19.89 -4.22 -4.87
C THR A 136 -18.90 -3.12 -5.20
N LEU A 137 -18.91 -2.57 -6.42
CA LEU A 137 -18.05 -1.45 -6.80
C LEU A 137 -18.19 -0.25 -5.84
N ARG A 138 -19.43 0.19 -5.56
CA ARG A 138 -19.69 1.28 -4.61
C ARG A 138 -19.27 0.93 -3.19
N SER A 139 -19.44 -0.32 -2.77
CA SER A 139 -18.98 -0.79 -1.47
C SER A 139 -17.45 -0.74 -1.35
N LEU A 140 -16.70 -1.20 -2.36
CA LEU A 140 -15.24 -1.11 -2.37
C LEU A 140 -14.76 0.36 -2.27
N TYR A 141 -15.41 1.26 -3.02
CA TYR A 141 -15.14 2.70 -2.91
C TYR A 141 -15.39 3.25 -1.50
N GLY A 142 -16.51 2.86 -0.88
CA GLY A 142 -16.85 3.22 0.50
C GLY A 142 -15.90 2.64 1.55
N LEU A 143 -15.25 1.51 1.25
CA LEU A 143 -14.21 0.91 2.08
C LEU A 143 -12.83 1.56 1.91
N GLY A 144 -12.67 2.43 0.91
CA GLY A 144 -11.46 3.24 0.71
C GLY A 144 -10.69 2.95 -0.57
N VAL A 145 -11.17 2.08 -1.46
CA VAL A 145 -10.54 1.83 -2.77
C VAL A 145 -10.63 3.09 -3.65
N ARG A 146 -9.54 3.44 -4.35
CA ARG A 146 -9.42 4.62 -5.21
C ARG A 146 -8.94 4.28 -6.61
#